data_AF-A0A2Z6RN17-F1
#
_entry.id   AF-A0A2Z6RN17-F1
#
_cell.length_a   1.000
_cell.length_b   1.000
_cell.length_c   1.000
_cell.angle_alpha   90.00
_cell.angle_beta   90.00
_cell.angle_gamma   90.00
#
_symmetry.space_group_name_H-M   'P 1'
#
loop_
_entity.id
_entity.type
_entity.pdbx_description
1 polymer ?
#
loop_
_entity_poly.entity_id
_entity_poly.type
_entity_poly.pdbx_seq_one_letter_code
_entity_poly.pdbx_strand_id
1 'polypeptide(L)'
;MNEFLSEEIPFNDIPHDKFLAIQICKGYRPKISKDVPKLLADLIIKCWDAEIENRPTTKELYQMLTKWNDEIKNVEDSEIYSQVKECDEIRRKNFGSKSNKDKSINIQTHPQAVYTSRLLNFKDLPKPVNSSDLSSFQVNLDAEHAIQSTLANSLSAQLSELELKEFWQK
;
A
#
# COMPACT_ATOMS: atom_id res chain seq x y z
N MET A 1 -5.42 10.31 -3.30
CA MET A 1 -4.55 9.44 -4.12
C MET A 1 -4.84 7.97 -3.83
N ASN A 2 -4.62 7.48 -2.60
CA ASN A 2 -4.91 6.06 -2.28
C ASN A 2 -6.34 5.63 -2.63
N GLU A 3 -7.36 6.36 -2.17
CA GLU A 3 -8.78 6.06 -2.47
C GLU A 3 -9.07 5.90 -3.98
N PHE A 4 -8.51 6.77 -4.80
CA PHE A 4 -8.69 6.72 -6.25
C PHE A 4 -8.03 5.47 -6.87
N LEU A 5 -6.88 5.07 -6.33
CA LEU A 5 -6.10 3.94 -6.84
C LEU A 5 -6.61 2.59 -6.34
N SER A 6 -7.17 2.53 -5.13
CA SER A 6 -7.76 1.32 -4.58
C SER A 6 -9.23 1.14 -4.94
N GLU A 7 -9.91 2.20 -5.39
CA GLU A 7 -11.38 2.26 -5.49
C GLU A 7 -12.08 1.93 -4.15
N GLU A 8 -11.37 2.15 -3.03
CA GLU A 8 -11.82 1.88 -1.67
C GLU A 8 -11.77 3.14 -0.82
N ILE A 9 -12.86 3.43 -0.12
CA ILE A 9 -12.93 4.56 0.80
C ILE A 9 -12.11 4.25 2.07
N PRO A 10 -11.17 5.12 2.48
CA PRO A 10 -10.40 4.93 3.70
C PRO A 10 -11.28 4.78 4.95
N PHE A 11 -11.01 3.73 5.73
CA PHE A 11 -11.63 3.48 7.04
C PHE A 11 -13.17 3.37 7.01
N ASN A 12 -13.73 2.88 5.89
CA ASN A 12 -15.18 2.81 5.65
C ASN A 12 -15.95 1.89 6.58
N ASP A 13 -15.29 0.93 7.20
CA ASP A 13 -15.87 -0.11 8.03
C ASP A 13 -15.83 0.21 9.53
N ILE A 14 -15.24 1.35 9.92
CA ILE A 14 -15.02 1.71 11.33
C ILE A 14 -15.56 3.12 11.69
N PRO A 15 -15.88 3.38 12.98
CA PRO A 15 -16.24 4.71 13.44
C PRO A 15 -15.13 5.74 13.23
N HIS A 16 -15.48 6.95 12.82
CA HIS A 16 -14.54 8.08 12.78
C HIS A 16 -14.51 8.77 14.15
N ASP A 17 -13.90 8.16 15.15
CA ASP A 17 -13.89 8.66 16.52
C ASP A 17 -12.46 8.92 17.05
N LYS A 18 -12.35 9.17 18.36
CA LYS A 18 -11.05 9.40 19.02
C LYS A 18 -10.15 8.18 18.92
N PHE A 19 -10.72 6.97 18.93
CA PHE A 19 -9.94 5.75 18.85
C PHE A 19 -9.26 5.64 17.49
N LEU A 20 -10.01 5.84 16.39
CA LEU A 20 -9.41 5.89 15.05
C LEU A 20 -8.32 6.97 14.96
N ALA A 21 -8.55 8.17 15.51
CA ALA A 21 -7.54 9.23 15.53
C ALA A 21 -6.25 8.80 16.25
N ILE A 22 -6.36 8.10 17.39
CA ILE A 22 -5.20 7.53 18.11
C ILE A 22 -4.47 6.48 17.26
N GLN A 23 -5.21 5.59 16.58
CA GLN A 23 -4.60 4.58 15.71
C GLN A 23 -3.82 5.23 14.56
N ILE A 24 -4.38 6.27 13.93
CA ILE A 24 -3.71 7.05 12.88
C ILE A 24 -2.43 7.70 13.42
N CYS A 25 -2.47 8.30 14.62
CA CYS A 25 -1.26 8.81 15.26
C CYS A 25 -0.23 7.70 15.53
N LYS A 26 -0.66 6.46 15.79
CA LYS A 26 0.23 5.31 15.96
C LYS A 26 0.71 4.67 14.65
N GLY A 27 0.48 5.30 13.52
CA GLY A 27 0.94 4.81 12.21
C GLY A 27 -0.05 3.90 11.48
N TYR A 28 -1.29 3.77 11.97
CA TYR A 28 -2.34 3.09 11.20
C TYR A 28 -2.66 3.89 9.92
N ARG A 29 -2.64 3.22 8.78
CA ARG A 29 -2.87 3.81 7.46
C ARG A 29 -3.77 2.89 6.63
N PRO A 30 -4.50 3.43 5.65
CA PRO A 30 -5.20 2.61 4.68
C PRO A 30 -4.22 1.71 3.93
N LYS A 31 -4.69 0.52 3.54
CA LYS A 31 -3.91 -0.41 2.75
C LYS A 31 -3.66 0.17 1.35
N ILE A 32 -2.43 0.01 0.86
CA ILE A 32 -2.08 0.26 -0.54
C ILE A 32 -2.15 -1.10 -1.25
N SER A 33 -2.85 -1.19 -2.38
CA SER A 33 -2.88 -2.44 -3.14
C SER A 33 -1.50 -2.74 -3.72
N LYS A 34 -1.15 -4.03 -3.84
CA LYS A 34 0.06 -4.48 -4.54
C LYS A 34 0.00 -4.18 -6.04
N ASP A 35 -1.19 -3.93 -6.59
CA ASP A 35 -1.41 -3.56 -7.98
C ASP A 35 -1.13 -2.07 -8.25
N VAL A 36 -0.85 -1.28 -7.21
CA VAL A 36 -0.46 0.13 -7.38
C VAL A 36 1.01 0.18 -7.80
N PRO A 37 1.37 0.94 -8.86
CA PRO A 37 2.76 1.13 -9.24
C PRO A 37 3.60 1.59 -8.05
N LYS A 38 4.79 1.00 -7.87
CA LYS A 38 5.69 1.31 -6.75
C LYS A 38 5.92 2.81 -6.60
N LEU A 39 6.12 3.52 -7.72
CA LEU A 39 6.28 4.97 -7.76
C LEU A 39 5.12 5.73 -7.09
N LEU A 40 3.87 5.29 -7.30
CA LEU A 40 2.70 5.87 -6.67
C LEU A 40 2.54 5.44 -5.22
N ALA A 41 2.86 4.19 -4.88
CA ALA A 41 2.87 3.71 -3.51
C ALA A 41 3.86 4.52 -2.65
N ASP A 42 5.09 4.70 -3.13
CA ASP A 42 6.13 5.51 -2.49
C ASP A 42 5.68 6.96 -2.29
N LEU A 43 4.97 7.53 -3.28
CA LEU A 43 4.41 8.87 -3.17
C LEU A 43 3.32 8.97 -2.10
N ILE A 44 2.40 7.99 -2.05
CA ILE A 44 1.36 7.92 -1.02
C ILE A 44 2.00 7.84 0.37
N ILE A 45 3.00 6.98 0.54
CA ILE A 45 3.75 6.82 1.80
C ILE A 45 4.41 8.15 2.18
N LYS A 46 5.08 8.82 1.25
CA LYS A 46 5.72 10.12 1.48
C LYS A 46 4.73 11.22 1.87
N CYS A 47 3.52 11.22 1.31
CA CYS A 47 2.45 12.14 1.70
C CYS A 47 1.93 11.90 3.12
N TRP A 48 2.13 10.69 3.65
CA TRP A 48 1.63 10.24 4.95
C TRP A 48 2.67 10.27 6.07
N ASP A 49 3.87 10.79 5.78
CA ASP A 49 4.97 10.84 6.74
C ASP A 49 4.56 11.58 8.02
N ALA A 50 4.95 11.06 9.18
CA ALA A 50 4.66 11.65 10.47
C ALA A 50 5.30 13.04 10.61
N GLU A 51 6.51 13.20 10.08
CA GLU A 51 7.24 14.47 10.09
C GLU A 51 6.79 15.32 8.91
N ILE A 52 6.45 16.58 9.18
CA ILE A 52 5.85 17.47 8.18
C ILE A 52 6.87 17.86 7.10
N GLU A 53 8.15 17.90 7.47
CA GLU A 53 9.29 18.26 6.64
C GLU A 53 9.56 17.22 5.54
N ASN A 54 9.14 15.97 5.76
CA ASN A 54 9.29 14.88 4.80
C ASN A 54 8.16 14.86 3.77
N ARG A 55 7.04 15.53 4.05
CA ARG A 55 5.88 15.57 3.16
C ARG A 55 6.15 16.50 1.98
N PRO A 56 5.78 16.11 0.75
CA PRO A 56 5.83 17.02 -0.37
C PRO A 56 4.82 18.15 -0.16
N THR A 57 5.24 19.36 -0.47
CA THR A 57 4.32 20.48 -0.64
C THR A 57 3.41 20.23 -1.85
N THR A 58 2.26 20.90 -1.89
CA THR A 58 1.35 20.84 -3.05
C THR A 58 2.05 21.25 -4.35
N LYS A 59 3.00 22.20 -4.29
CA LYS A 59 3.78 22.64 -5.44
C LYS A 59 4.71 21.53 -5.95
N GLU A 60 5.46 20.90 -5.05
CA GLU A 60 6.35 19.79 -5.42
C GLU A 60 5.57 18.61 -5.97
N LEU A 61 4.43 18.28 -5.35
CA LEU A 61 3.53 17.23 -5.81
C LEU A 61 3.04 17.50 -7.24
N TYR A 62 2.60 18.73 -7.52
CA TYR A 62 2.15 19.13 -8.86
C TYR A 62 3.27 19.01 -9.90
N GLN A 63 4.47 19.52 -9.57
CA GLN A 63 5.63 19.46 -10.47
C GLN A 63 6.04 18.03 -10.79
N MET A 64 6.09 17.17 -9.77
CA MET A 64 6.42 15.76 -9.92
C MET A 64 5.40 15.01 -10.79
N LEU A 65 4.11 15.17 -10.52
CA LEU A 65 3.05 14.55 -11.31
C LEU A 65 3.05 15.04 -12.77
N THR A 66 3.31 16.33 -12.99
CA THR A 66 3.43 16.90 -14.34
C THR A 66 4.62 16.28 -15.08
N LYS A 67 5.79 16.20 -14.44
CA LYS A 67 6.98 15.58 -15.01
C LYS A 67 6.74 14.12 -15.41
N TRP A 68 6.10 13.35 -14.53
CA TRP A 68 5.77 11.95 -14.81
C TRP A 68 4.84 11.80 -16.01
N ASN A 69 3.81 12.64 -16.10
CA ASN A 69 2.90 12.67 -17.23
C ASN A 69 3.62 13.02 -18.54
N ASP A 70 4.59 13.93 -18.50
CA ASP A 70 5.38 14.30 -19.67
C ASP A 70 6.36 13.18 -20.07
N GLU A 71 6.99 12.50 -19.11
CA GLU A 71 7.86 11.35 -19.36
C GLU A 71 7.08 10.18 -19.97
N ILE A 72 5.91 9.85 -19.43
CA ILE A 72 5.04 8.78 -19.97
C ILE A 72 4.66 9.04 -21.44
N LYS A 73 4.48 10.31 -21.82
CA LYS A 73 4.09 10.70 -23.19
C LYS A 73 5.25 10.75 -24.17
N ASN A 74 6.42 11.17 -23.72
CA ASN A 74 7.53 11.56 -24.61
C ASN A 74 8.74 10.63 -24.53
N VAL A 75 8.85 9.79 -23.50
CA VAL A 75 9.99 8.91 -23.26
C VAL A 75 9.50 7.47 -23.22
N GLU A 76 9.65 6.79 -24.36
CA GLU A 76 9.43 5.35 -24.46
C GLU A 76 10.40 4.62 -23.52
N ASP A 77 9.92 3.56 -22.87
CA ASP A 77 10.68 2.70 -21.95
C ASP A 77 11.31 3.39 -20.73
N SER A 78 10.83 4.58 -20.32
CA SER A 78 11.17 5.13 -19.00
C SER A 78 10.73 4.17 -17.87
N GLU A 79 11.37 4.25 -16.71
CA GLU A 79 10.98 3.43 -15.55
C GLU A 79 9.51 3.68 -15.17
N ILE A 80 9.08 4.94 -15.24
CA ILE A 80 7.71 5.36 -14.96
C ILE A 80 6.75 4.74 -15.98
N TYR A 81 7.06 4.85 -17.28
CA TYR A 81 6.26 4.25 -18.34
C TYR A 81 6.13 2.74 -18.13
N SER A 82 7.24 2.06 -17.80
CA SER A 82 7.28 0.62 -17.57
C SER A 82 6.37 0.19 -16.41
N GLN A 83 6.46 0.88 -15.26
CA GLN A 83 5.60 0.59 -14.10
C GLN A 83 4.11 0.82 -14.39
N VAL A 84 3.77 1.89 -15.12
CA VAL A 84 2.38 2.18 -15.50
C VAL A 84 1.84 1.12 -16.46
N LYS A 85 2.63 0.76 -17.48
CA LYS A 85 2.25 -0.27 -18.47
C LYS A 85 2.04 -1.64 -17.83
N GLU A 86 2.92 -2.05 -16.91
CA GLU A 86 2.78 -3.30 -16.17
C GLU A 86 1.47 -3.33 -15.36
N CYS A 87 1.15 -2.24 -14.66
CA CYS A 87 -0.10 -2.14 -13.90
C CYS A 87 -1.33 -2.21 -14.81
N ASP A 88 -1.31 -1.56 -15.98
CA ASP A 88 -2.38 -1.66 -16.98
C ASP A 88 -2.53 -3.09 -17.54
N GLU A 89 -1.43 -3.83 -17.68
CA GLU A 89 -1.46 -5.24 -18.07
C GLU A 89 -2.06 -6.14 -16.99
N ILE A 90 -1.66 -5.97 -15.73
CA ILE A 90 -2.23 -6.70 -14.58
C ILE A 90 -3.73 -6.41 -14.48
N ARG A 91 -4.13 -5.15 -14.56
CA ARG A 91 -5.55 -4.76 -14.54
C ARG A 91 -6.33 -5.42 -15.68
N ARG A 92 -5.79 -5.41 -16.90
CA ARG A 92 -6.43 -6.09 -18.05
C ARG A 92 -6.55 -7.59 -17.84
N LYS A 93 -5.55 -8.25 -17.25
CA LYS A 93 -5.59 -9.70 -16.93
C LYS A 93 -6.64 -10.00 -15.86
N ASN A 94 -6.66 -9.24 -14.77
CA ASN A 94 -7.53 -9.47 -13.62
C ASN A 94 -9.00 -9.14 -13.90
N PHE A 95 -9.26 -8.14 -14.76
CA PHE A 95 -10.60 -7.62 -15.02
C PHE A 95 -11.10 -7.85 -16.45
N GLY A 96 -10.41 -8.71 -17.22
CA GLY A 96 -10.60 -8.95 -18.66
C GLY A 96 -11.99 -8.63 -19.22
N SER A 97 -12.05 -7.70 -20.18
CA SER A 97 -13.22 -7.27 -20.96
C SER A 97 -14.54 -7.13 -20.20
N LYS A 98 -14.53 -6.93 -18.87
CA LYS A 98 -15.74 -6.52 -18.15
C LYS A 98 -16.02 -5.10 -18.58
N SER A 99 -16.88 -4.96 -19.60
CA SER A 99 -17.60 -3.72 -19.88
C SER A 99 -18.03 -3.13 -18.54
N ASN A 100 -17.81 -1.83 -18.36
CA ASN A 100 -18.37 -1.01 -17.28
C ASN A 100 -19.91 -1.16 -17.28
N LYS A 101 -20.42 -2.30 -16.82
CA LYS A 101 -21.77 -2.39 -16.31
C LYS A 101 -21.68 -1.60 -15.04
N ASP A 102 -22.40 -0.49 -14.99
CA ASP A 102 -22.70 0.30 -13.80
C ASP A 102 -22.92 -0.65 -12.62
N LYS A 103 -21.83 -1.02 -11.94
CA LYS A 103 -21.91 -1.51 -10.59
C LYS A 103 -22.20 -0.24 -9.85
N SER A 104 -23.48 0.00 -9.58
CA SER A 104 -23.85 0.88 -8.49
C SER A 104 -23.07 0.38 -7.29
N ILE A 105 -21.95 1.04 -6.98
CA ILE A 105 -21.15 0.69 -5.83
C ILE A 105 -22.05 1.06 -4.67
N ASN A 106 -22.70 0.07 -4.06
CA ASN A 106 -23.40 0.28 -2.82
C ASN A 106 -22.30 0.42 -1.77
N ILE A 107 -21.81 1.65 -1.61
CA ILE A 107 -20.76 1.98 -0.67
C ILE A 107 -21.39 1.89 0.72
N GLN A 108 -21.35 0.70 1.29
CA GLN A 108 -21.78 0.49 2.66
C GLN A 108 -20.68 1.03 3.58
N THR A 109 -20.96 2.14 4.25
CA THR A 109 -20.08 2.71 5.28
C THR A 109 -20.63 2.39 6.66
N HIS A 110 -19.74 2.35 7.64
CA HIS A 110 -20.12 2.30 9.05
C HIS A 110 -21.01 3.53 9.37
N PRO A 111 -22.12 3.37 10.12
CA PRO A 111 -23.04 4.49 10.41
C PRO A 111 -22.39 5.69 11.12
N GLN A 112 -21.23 5.48 11.75
CA GLN A 112 -20.44 6.52 12.44
C GLN A 112 -19.19 6.95 11.65
N ALA A 113 -19.02 6.48 10.42
CA ALA A 113 -18.02 7.00 9.49
C ALA A 113 -18.55 8.32 8.89
N VAL A 114 -17.72 9.36 8.94
CA VAL A 114 -18.09 10.71 8.48
C VAL A 114 -17.06 11.21 7.47
N TYR A 115 -17.50 11.36 6.21
CA TYR A 115 -16.68 11.82 5.08
C TYR A 115 -16.92 13.27 4.69
N THR A 116 -17.87 13.94 5.35
CA THR A 116 -18.08 15.37 5.24
C THR A 116 -17.23 16.12 6.26
N SER A 117 -16.92 17.39 5.97
CA SER A 117 -16.17 18.25 6.88
C SER A 117 -16.86 18.36 8.26
N ARG A 118 -16.08 18.27 9.33
CA ARG A 118 -16.49 18.51 10.72
C ARG A 118 -15.30 18.85 11.60
N LEU A 119 -15.56 19.48 12.74
CA LEU A 119 -14.53 19.75 13.74
C LEU A 119 -14.10 18.46 14.45
N LEU A 120 -12.80 18.17 14.46
CA LEU A 120 -12.21 17.10 15.27
C LEU A 120 -11.58 17.73 16.53
N ASN A 121 -12.26 17.59 17.66
CA ASN A 121 -11.78 18.11 18.94
C ASN A 121 -11.36 16.98 19.88
N PHE A 122 -10.32 16.24 19.48
CA PHE A 122 -9.74 15.17 20.29
C PHE A 122 -8.54 15.73 21.07
N LYS A 123 -8.66 15.75 22.40
CA LYS A 123 -7.55 16.11 23.30
C LYS A 123 -6.63 14.91 23.54
N ASP A 124 -5.37 15.20 23.85
CA ASP A 124 -4.38 14.20 24.30
C ASP A 124 -4.08 13.09 23.27
N LEU A 125 -4.00 13.47 21.99
CA LEU A 125 -3.54 12.55 20.95
C LEU A 125 -2.02 12.30 21.10
N PRO A 126 -1.54 11.06 20.87
CA PRO A 126 -0.11 10.78 20.89
C PRO A 126 0.60 11.45 19.72
N LYS A 127 1.92 11.61 19.82
CA LYS A 127 2.74 12.08 18.70
C LYS A 127 2.57 11.13 17.51
N PRO A 128 2.34 11.64 16.29
CA PRO A 128 2.30 10.83 15.09
C PRO A 128 3.60 10.04 14.89
N VAL A 129 3.50 8.80 14.43
CA VAL A 129 4.63 7.97 14.00
C VAL A 129 4.34 7.37 12.63
N ASN A 130 5.42 7.04 11.91
CA ASN A 130 5.34 6.33 10.63
C ASN A 130 4.89 4.89 10.84
N SER A 131 4.16 4.35 9.86
CA SER A 131 3.69 2.97 9.89
C SER A 131 4.87 2.00 9.76
N SER A 132 4.94 0.99 10.62
CA SER A 132 5.88 -0.13 10.49
C SER A 132 5.56 -1.03 9.29
N ASP A 133 4.27 -1.13 8.95
CA ASP A 133 3.73 -2.15 8.04
C ASP A 133 3.93 -1.74 6.57
N LEU A 134 4.14 -0.45 6.30
CA LEU A 134 4.41 0.07 4.96
C LEU A 134 5.80 -0.33 4.42
N SER A 135 6.71 -0.80 5.29
CA SER A 135 8.01 -1.35 4.87
C SER A 135 7.89 -2.58 3.96
N SER A 136 6.74 -3.27 4.00
CA SER A 136 6.45 -4.44 3.16
C SER A 136 6.27 -4.12 1.67
N PHE A 137 6.13 -2.85 1.28
CA PHE A 137 6.13 -2.43 -0.13
C PHE A 137 7.55 -2.12 -0.65
N GLN A 138 8.55 -2.07 0.24
CA GLN A 138 9.94 -1.77 -0.10
C GLN A 138 10.80 -3.02 -0.39
N VAL A 139 10.25 -4.24 -0.27
CA VAL A 139 11.00 -5.46 -0.59
C VAL A 139 11.21 -5.56 -2.09
N ASN A 140 12.45 -5.33 -2.52
CA ASN A 140 12.94 -5.51 -3.89
C ASN A 140 12.65 -6.94 -4.39
N LEU A 141 12.45 -7.10 -5.70
CA LEU A 141 12.29 -8.42 -6.37
C LEU A 141 13.43 -9.41 -6.03
N ASP A 142 14.62 -8.91 -5.68
CA ASP A 142 15.77 -9.75 -5.29
C ASP A 142 15.58 -10.44 -3.92
N ALA A 143 14.74 -9.88 -3.05
CA ALA A 143 14.49 -10.41 -1.71
C ALA A 143 13.51 -11.58 -1.72
N GLU A 144 12.53 -11.64 -2.64
CA GLU A 144 11.61 -12.78 -2.70
C GLU A 144 12.32 -14.09 -3.06
N HIS A 145 13.32 -14.03 -3.96
CA HIS A 145 14.10 -15.22 -4.30
C HIS A 145 15.01 -15.66 -3.14
N ALA A 146 15.57 -14.69 -2.39
CA ALA A 146 16.35 -14.95 -1.19
C ALA A 146 15.50 -15.51 -0.03
N ILE A 147 14.27 -15.01 0.17
CA ILE A 147 13.37 -15.47 1.24
C ILE A 147 12.83 -16.86 0.92
N GLN A 148 12.45 -17.14 -0.33
CA GLN A 148 12.03 -18.49 -0.75
C GLN A 148 13.17 -19.50 -0.63
N SER A 149 14.38 -19.13 -1.04
CA SER A 149 15.60 -19.93 -0.87
C SER A 149 15.91 -20.20 0.61
N THR A 150 15.84 -19.17 1.45
CA THR A 150 16.15 -19.30 2.88
C THR A 150 15.10 -20.13 3.62
N LEU A 151 13.81 -19.96 3.29
CA LEU A 151 12.72 -20.74 3.88
C LEU A 151 12.76 -22.20 3.43
N ALA A 152 13.04 -22.46 2.15
CA ALA A 152 13.22 -23.81 1.62
C ALA A 152 14.42 -24.52 2.24
N ASN A 153 15.55 -23.82 2.40
CA ASN A 153 16.74 -24.36 3.04
C ASN A 153 16.50 -24.64 4.54
N SER A 154 15.80 -23.76 5.25
CA SER A 154 15.42 -23.95 6.65
C SER A 154 14.50 -25.18 6.85
N LEU A 155 13.49 -25.36 5.99
CA LEU A 155 12.61 -26.52 6.01
C LEU A 155 13.38 -27.83 5.68
N SER A 156 14.31 -27.79 4.74
CA SER A 156 15.14 -28.96 4.40
C SER A 156 16.10 -29.36 5.52
N ALA A 157 16.63 -28.38 6.27
CA ALA A 157 17.47 -28.62 7.43
C ALA A 157 16.67 -29.22 8.60
N GLN A 158 15.43 -28.75 8.81
CA GLN A 158 14.54 -29.30 9.85
C GLN A 158 14.06 -30.72 9.53
N LEU A 159 13.77 -31.03 8.25
CA LEU A 159 13.39 -32.37 7.81
C LEU A 159 14.53 -33.37 7.99
N SER A 160 15.76 -33.00 7.64
CA SER A 160 16.93 -33.87 7.86
C SER A 160 17.26 -34.10 9.34
N GLU A 161 17.05 -33.10 10.21
CA GLU A 161 17.17 -33.29 11.66
C GLU A 161 16.10 -34.21 12.25
N LEU A 162 14.87 -34.17 11.72
CA LEU A 162 13.78 -35.07 12.15
C LEU A 162 14.01 -36.50 11.66
N GLU A 163 14.45 -36.69 10.42
CA GLU A 163 14.81 -38.00 9.88
C GLU A 163 16.00 -38.64 10.62
N LEU A 164 16.99 -37.84 11.03
CA LEU A 164 18.10 -38.33 11.86
C LEU A 164 17.64 -38.71 13.28
N LYS A 165 16.68 -37.99 13.87
CA LYS A 165 16.13 -38.32 15.20
C LYS A 165 15.29 -39.59 15.19
N GLU A 166 14.57 -39.89 14.11
CA GLU A 166 13.87 -41.17 13.95
C GLU A 166 14.83 -42.35 13.78
N PHE A 167 16.01 -42.14 13.18
CA PHE A 167 16.99 -43.19 12.96
C PHE A 167 17.74 -43.64 14.22
N TRP A 168 17.85 -42.76 15.23
CA TRP A 168 18.54 -43.04 16.50
C TRP A 168 17.61 -43.47 17.65
N GLN A 169 16.30 -43.65 17.41
CA GLN A 169 15.33 -44.14 18.39
C GLN A 169 14.89 -45.61 18.19
N LYS A 170 15.68 -46.42 17.48
CA LYS A 170 15.39 -47.85 17.26
C LYS A 170 16.47 -48.77 17.80
#